data_AF-A0A1F7NDP2-F1
#
_entry.id   AF-A0A1F7NDP2-F1
#
_cell.length_a   1.000
_cell.length_b   1.000
_cell.length_c   1.000
_cell.angle_alpha   90.00
_cell.angle_beta   90.00
_cell.angle_gamma   90.00
#
_symmetry.space_group_name_H-M   'P 1'
#
loop_
_entity.id
_entity.type
_entity.pdbx_description
1 polymer ?
#
loop_
_entity_poly.entity_id
_entity_poly.type
_entity_poly.pdbx_seq_one_letter_code
_entity_poly.pdbx_strand_id
1 'polypeptide(L)'
;MAEFVARQWCDGLPIIPPTAARVGAMLGGAPPDRALGALPPLWRPATLEKLAVNAVMAGCEPAAFPVLVAAVQAMLDPAFNLYGVQATTHPVAPLVIVHGPVAARIGVHAGSGCFGPGFRANATIGRALRLILMNVGGAWPGRHDMATQGSPAKFAYCIAERVDASPWGPWRAEDAVTVFGGEPPHNVNDHVSTTAAGILATVADTAVSLGSNVGWFLAQSQLLLVLGPEHAATIAADGFTRADVQRHVFEHARLPLRTLKLGGMWGMQDWPAWLSAVRDDDALLPQVPSPDDVFVLVAGGPGKHSAVVPNCTFSRAVSRPLAPPG
;
A
#
# COMPACT_ATOMS: atom_id res chain seq x y z
N MET A 1 20.12 -7.27 -21.60
CA MET A 1 18.84 -7.88 -21.13
C MET A 1 19.02 -9.34 -20.76
N ALA A 2 19.41 -10.21 -21.71
CA ALA A 2 19.52 -11.65 -21.49
C ALA A 2 20.32 -12.03 -20.23
N GLU A 3 21.47 -11.38 -20.00
CA GLU A 3 22.28 -11.62 -18.80
C GLU A 3 21.55 -11.29 -17.48
N PHE A 4 20.81 -10.18 -17.44
CA PHE A 4 20.06 -9.79 -16.24
C PHE A 4 18.90 -10.75 -15.96
N VAL A 5 18.23 -11.22 -17.01
CA VAL A 5 17.17 -12.24 -16.90
C VAL A 5 17.76 -13.56 -16.41
N ALA A 6 18.87 -14.02 -17.01
CA ALA A 6 19.53 -15.28 -16.64
C ALA A 6 20.02 -15.26 -15.18
N ARG A 7 20.51 -14.12 -14.69
CA ARG A 7 20.93 -13.93 -13.29
C ARG A 7 19.79 -13.60 -12.33
N GLN A 8 18.55 -13.49 -12.81
CA GLN A 8 17.38 -13.12 -12.00
C GLN A 8 17.53 -11.75 -11.32
N TRP A 9 18.18 -10.81 -11.99
CA TRP A 9 18.38 -9.43 -11.51
C TRP A 9 17.30 -8.46 -12.00
N CYS A 10 16.25 -8.96 -12.62
CA CYS A 10 15.10 -8.19 -13.07
C CYS A 10 13.80 -8.92 -12.80
N ASP A 11 12.69 -8.22 -13.00
CA ASP A 11 11.31 -8.64 -12.84
C ASP A 11 10.70 -9.25 -14.11
N GLY A 12 11.53 -9.67 -15.06
CA GLY A 12 11.11 -10.18 -16.37
C GLY A 12 10.76 -9.09 -17.39
N LEU A 13 10.78 -7.81 -17.00
CA LEU A 13 10.57 -6.68 -17.89
C LEU A 13 11.89 -6.01 -18.32
N PRO A 14 11.89 -5.23 -19.40
CA PRO A 14 13.07 -4.48 -19.80
C PRO A 14 13.58 -3.52 -18.72
N ILE A 15 14.90 -3.47 -18.52
CA ILE A 15 15.58 -2.51 -17.63
C ILE A 15 16.37 -1.46 -18.40
N ILE A 16 16.59 -0.30 -17.77
CA ILE A 16 17.63 0.65 -18.20
C ILE A 16 18.97 0.20 -17.58
N PRO A 17 20.05 0.03 -18.37
CA PRO A 17 21.34 -0.35 -17.81
C PRO A 17 21.85 0.66 -16.77
N PRO A 18 22.14 0.23 -15.53
CA PRO A 18 22.58 1.10 -14.43
C PRO A 18 24.08 1.41 -14.54
N THR A 19 24.47 2.13 -15.59
CA THR A 19 25.85 2.62 -15.77
C THR A 19 26.25 3.55 -14.63
N ALA A 20 27.54 3.61 -14.27
CA ALA A 20 28.07 4.48 -13.21
C ALA A 20 27.59 5.94 -13.34
N ALA A 21 27.55 6.50 -14.55
CA ALA A 21 27.08 7.87 -14.79
C ALA A 21 25.59 8.06 -14.40
N ARG A 22 24.72 7.12 -14.76
CA ARG A 22 23.28 7.15 -14.40
C ARG A 22 23.06 6.95 -12.91
N VAL A 23 23.83 6.06 -12.28
CA VAL A 23 23.78 5.84 -10.83
C VAL A 23 24.26 7.10 -10.08
N GLY A 24 25.35 7.73 -10.53
CA GLY A 24 25.82 9.00 -9.99
C GLY A 24 24.79 10.13 -10.13
N ALA A 25 24.13 10.23 -11.29
CA ALA A 25 23.05 11.20 -11.50
C ALA A 25 21.83 10.93 -10.60
N MET A 26 21.47 9.67 -10.38
CA MET A 26 20.40 9.27 -9.47
C MET A 26 20.72 9.61 -8.01
N LEU A 27 21.97 9.41 -7.58
CA LEU A 27 22.42 9.74 -6.23
C LEU A 27 22.46 11.25 -5.96
N GLY A 28 22.74 12.08 -6.99
CA GLY A 28 22.73 13.54 -6.85
C GLY A 28 23.70 14.08 -5.79
N GLY A 29 24.81 13.37 -5.54
CA GLY A 29 25.80 13.71 -4.51
C GLY A 29 25.57 13.05 -3.14
N ALA A 30 24.51 12.25 -2.98
CA ALA A 30 24.30 11.47 -1.76
C ALA A 30 25.39 10.40 -1.56
N PRO A 31 25.80 10.10 -0.32
CA PRO A 31 26.86 9.14 -0.03
C PRO A 31 26.47 7.71 -0.45
N PRO A 32 27.16 7.09 -1.42
CA PRO A 32 26.74 5.82 -2.01
C PRO A 32 26.72 4.64 -1.02
N ASP A 33 27.60 4.67 -0.03
CA ASP A 33 27.81 3.64 0.99
C ASP A 33 26.88 3.75 2.20
N ARG A 34 26.17 4.89 2.36
CA ARG A 34 25.18 5.07 3.43
C ARG A 34 24.12 3.97 3.38
N ALA A 35 24.10 3.12 4.41
CA ALA A 35 23.13 2.05 4.56
C ALA A 35 21.92 2.53 5.36
N LEU A 36 20.71 2.23 4.86
CA LEU A 36 19.46 2.51 5.55
C LEU A 36 19.09 1.43 6.58
N GLY A 37 19.61 0.22 6.38
CA GLY A 37 19.35 -0.97 7.19
C GLY A 37 19.53 -2.25 6.37
N ALA A 38 19.20 -3.39 6.96
CA ALA A 38 19.27 -4.70 6.32
C ALA A 38 17.90 -5.10 5.77
N LEU A 39 17.78 -5.36 4.46
CA LEU A 39 16.53 -5.79 3.86
C LEU A 39 16.36 -7.30 3.99
N PRO A 40 15.30 -7.80 4.67
CA PRO A 40 14.96 -9.21 4.65
C PRO A 40 14.53 -9.66 3.24
N PRO A 41 14.42 -10.97 2.96
CA PRO A 41 14.82 -12.10 3.84
C PRO A 41 16.33 -12.38 3.89
N LEU A 42 17.13 -11.83 2.97
CA LEU A 42 18.59 -12.06 2.94
C LEU A 42 19.39 -11.15 3.88
N TRP A 43 18.74 -10.16 4.49
CA TRP A 43 19.34 -9.21 5.44
C TRP A 43 20.56 -8.48 4.87
N ARG A 44 20.57 -8.21 3.56
CA ARG A 44 21.66 -7.48 2.91
C ARG A 44 21.52 -5.98 3.18
N PRO A 45 22.64 -5.26 3.33
CA PRO A 45 22.59 -3.82 3.57
C PRO A 45 22.02 -3.08 2.35
N ALA A 46 20.99 -2.29 2.58
CA ALA A 46 20.34 -1.40 1.63
C ALA A 46 21.07 -0.06 1.59
N THR A 47 22.16 -0.01 0.82
CA THR A 47 22.91 1.23 0.59
C THR A 47 22.22 2.11 -0.44
N LEU A 48 22.47 3.43 -0.38
CA LEU A 48 21.92 4.36 -1.36
C LEU A 48 22.34 4.01 -2.79
N GLU A 49 23.56 3.54 -3.00
CA GLU A 49 24.01 3.05 -4.33
C GLU A 49 23.14 1.90 -4.83
N LYS A 50 22.83 0.91 -3.98
CA LYS A 50 21.98 -0.23 -4.37
C LYS A 50 20.56 0.23 -4.68
N LEU A 51 20.02 1.17 -3.92
CA LEU A 51 18.73 1.78 -4.23
C LEU A 51 18.78 2.50 -5.58
N ALA A 52 19.82 3.30 -5.83
CA ALA A 52 19.99 4.07 -7.07
C ALA A 52 20.15 3.16 -8.30
N VAL A 53 20.90 2.06 -8.19
CA VAL A 53 21.03 1.03 -9.24
C VAL A 53 19.65 0.49 -9.64
N ASN A 54 18.83 0.09 -8.65
CA ASN A 54 17.50 -0.46 -8.92
C ASN A 54 16.52 0.61 -9.43
N ALA A 55 16.63 1.85 -8.94
CA ALA A 55 15.84 2.99 -9.42
C ALA A 55 16.13 3.29 -10.90
N VAL A 56 17.41 3.29 -11.30
CA VAL A 56 17.81 3.43 -12.71
C VAL A 56 17.25 2.28 -13.52
N MET A 57 17.42 1.02 -13.06
CA MET A 57 16.89 -0.16 -13.77
C MET A 57 15.39 -0.08 -14.04
N ALA A 58 14.61 0.42 -13.07
CA ALA A 58 13.17 0.63 -13.21
C ALA A 58 12.81 1.79 -14.15
N GLY A 59 13.74 2.71 -14.43
CA GLY A 59 13.51 3.91 -15.23
C GLY A 59 13.03 5.13 -14.44
N CYS A 60 13.27 5.16 -13.12
CA CYS A 60 12.97 6.32 -12.30
C CYS A 60 13.74 7.56 -12.76
N GLU A 61 13.12 8.72 -12.60
CA GLU A 61 13.82 10.00 -12.68
C GLU A 61 14.51 10.30 -11.33
N PRO A 62 15.68 10.97 -11.32
CA PRO A 62 16.40 11.31 -10.09
C PRO A 62 15.57 12.06 -9.06
N ALA A 63 14.62 12.90 -9.51
CA ALA A 63 13.72 13.64 -8.62
C ALA A 63 12.86 12.72 -7.73
N ALA A 64 12.62 11.46 -8.13
CA ALA A 64 11.88 10.48 -7.34
C ALA A 64 12.76 9.71 -6.33
N PHE A 65 14.08 9.89 -6.35
CA PHE A 65 14.99 9.14 -5.49
C PHE A 65 14.73 9.34 -3.97
N PRO A 66 14.46 10.57 -3.47
CA PRO A 66 14.11 10.76 -2.06
C PRO A 66 12.85 10.00 -1.62
N VAL A 67 11.87 9.83 -2.52
CA VAL A 67 10.67 9.02 -2.25
C VAL A 67 11.02 7.55 -2.05
N LEU A 68 11.92 6.99 -2.87
CA LEU A 68 12.38 5.60 -2.71
C LEU A 68 13.15 5.40 -1.41
N VAL A 69 14.02 6.35 -1.05
CA VAL A 69 14.76 6.31 0.21
C VAL A 69 13.81 6.32 1.41
N ALA A 70 12.84 7.24 1.44
CA ALA A 70 11.85 7.32 2.51
C ALA A 70 10.95 6.08 2.56
N ALA A 71 10.54 5.53 1.40
CA ALA A 71 9.77 4.29 1.34
C ALA A 71 10.54 3.10 1.91
N VAL A 72 11.83 2.94 1.57
CA VAL A 72 12.68 1.88 2.14
C VAL A 72 12.88 2.07 3.65
N GLN A 73 13.08 3.30 4.13
CA GLN A 73 13.14 3.60 5.56
C GLN A 73 11.82 3.29 6.29
N ALA A 74 10.68 3.54 5.66
CA ALA A 74 9.37 3.19 6.21
C ALA A 74 9.19 1.67 6.29
N MET A 75 9.61 0.92 5.26
CA MET A 75 9.53 -0.55 5.28
C MET A 75 10.49 -1.20 6.28
N LEU A 76 11.62 -0.55 6.60
CA LEU A 76 12.56 -1.01 7.61
C LEU A 76 12.09 -0.74 9.04
N ASP A 77 11.01 0.02 9.23
CA ASP A 77 10.39 0.17 10.55
C ASP A 77 9.81 -1.18 11.02
N PRO A 78 10.08 -1.61 12.26
CA PRO A 78 9.57 -2.87 12.79
C PRO A 78 8.05 -3.01 12.69
N ALA A 79 7.29 -1.91 12.78
CA ALA A 79 5.83 -1.93 12.66
C ALA A 79 5.36 -2.38 11.27
N PHE A 80 6.12 -2.10 10.22
CA PHE A 80 5.79 -2.55 8.87
C PHE A 80 6.03 -4.05 8.67
N ASN A 81 6.92 -4.66 9.46
CA ASN A 81 7.24 -6.09 9.39
C ASN A 81 7.53 -6.57 7.95
N LEU A 82 8.53 -5.96 7.31
CA LEU A 82 8.88 -6.26 5.93
C LEU A 82 9.24 -7.74 5.68
N TYR A 83 9.77 -8.46 6.68
CA TYR A 83 10.02 -9.90 6.56
C TYR A 83 8.69 -10.64 6.34
N GLY A 84 7.70 -10.40 7.19
CA GLY A 84 6.36 -10.98 7.04
C GLY A 84 5.74 -10.65 5.69
N VAL A 85 5.81 -9.37 5.28
CA VAL A 85 5.25 -8.91 3.99
C VAL A 85 5.90 -9.61 2.78
N GLN A 86 7.19 -9.90 2.82
CA GLN A 86 7.87 -10.59 1.71
C GLN A 86 7.71 -12.11 1.75
N ALA A 87 7.79 -12.73 2.93
CA ALA A 87 7.82 -14.18 3.08
C ALA A 87 6.44 -14.84 3.19
N THR A 88 5.36 -14.06 3.16
CA THR A 88 4.00 -14.59 3.24
C THR A 88 3.52 -15.23 1.94
N THR A 89 2.58 -16.16 2.07
CA THR A 89 1.78 -16.71 0.98
C THR A 89 0.72 -15.75 0.45
N HIS A 90 0.43 -14.67 1.17
CA HIS A 90 -0.54 -13.64 0.78
C HIS A 90 -0.05 -12.82 -0.44
N PRO A 91 -0.92 -12.50 -1.43
CA PRO A 91 -0.59 -11.64 -2.59
C PRO A 91 -0.34 -10.14 -2.30
N VAL A 92 0.08 -9.78 -1.09
CA VAL A 92 0.40 -8.40 -0.67
C VAL A 92 1.56 -7.78 -1.45
N ALA A 93 1.48 -6.48 -1.71
CA ALA A 93 2.61 -5.65 -2.12
C ALA A 93 2.71 -4.38 -1.25
N PRO A 94 3.92 -3.82 -1.03
CA PRO A 94 4.05 -2.49 -0.44
C PRO A 94 3.49 -1.43 -1.40
N LEU A 95 2.34 -0.85 -1.04
CA LEU A 95 1.76 0.33 -1.66
C LEU A 95 2.49 1.58 -1.14
N VAL A 96 3.08 2.35 -2.05
CA VAL A 96 3.66 3.67 -1.74
C VAL A 96 2.62 4.75 -2.01
N ILE A 97 2.27 5.52 -0.99
CA ILE A 97 1.39 6.70 -1.10
C ILE A 97 2.27 7.92 -0.89
N VAL A 98 2.41 8.75 -1.92
CA VAL A 98 3.20 9.99 -1.88
C VAL A 98 2.28 11.15 -1.50
N HIS A 99 2.67 11.87 -0.44
CA HIS A 99 1.92 12.98 0.14
C HIS A 99 2.62 14.31 -0.10
N GLY A 100 1.85 15.38 0.00
CA GLY A 100 2.35 16.75 -0.07
C GLY A 100 2.67 17.24 -1.49
N PRO A 101 3.06 18.52 -1.64
CA PRO A 101 3.32 19.13 -2.94
C PRO A 101 4.38 18.41 -3.79
N VAL A 102 5.27 17.61 -3.20
CA VAL A 102 6.25 16.79 -3.92
C VAL A 102 5.62 15.86 -4.94
N ALA A 103 4.44 15.30 -4.64
CA ALA A 103 3.74 14.38 -5.55
C ALA A 103 3.53 15.04 -6.92
N ALA A 104 2.99 16.27 -6.93
CA ALA A 104 2.81 17.05 -8.14
C ALA A 104 4.15 17.44 -8.80
N ARG A 105 5.14 17.87 -8.00
CA ARG A 105 6.47 18.29 -8.52
C ARG A 105 7.19 17.18 -9.27
N ILE A 106 7.08 15.93 -8.84
CA ILE A 106 7.75 14.78 -9.46
C ILE A 106 6.82 13.98 -10.39
N GLY A 107 5.57 14.41 -10.55
CA GLY A 107 4.60 13.81 -11.46
C GLY A 107 3.98 12.50 -11.00
N VAL A 108 3.88 12.26 -9.67
CA VAL A 108 3.08 11.14 -9.14
C VAL A 108 1.61 11.46 -9.33
N HIS A 109 0.91 10.60 -10.07
CA HIS A 109 -0.47 10.78 -10.47
C HIS A 109 -1.45 10.25 -9.42
N ALA A 110 -2.52 11.00 -9.21
CA ALA A 110 -3.61 10.68 -8.29
C ALA A 110 -4.99 10.59 -8.98
N GLY A 111 -5.07 10.89 -10.29
CA GLY A 111 -6.33 11.00 -11.03
C GLY A 111 -6.79 9.69 -11.67
N SER A 112 -7.46 9.79 -12.83
CA SER A 112 -7.95 8.65 -13.61
C SER A 112 -6.88 7.58 -13.81
N GLY A 113 -7.21 6.33 -13.48
CA GLY A 113 -6.30 5.19 -13.64
C GLY A 113 -5.07 5.22 -12.75
N CYS A 114 -5.11 5.85 -11.56
CA CYS A 114 -3.95 6.00 -10.66
C CYS A 114 -3.25 4.69 -10.26
N PHE A 115 -3.99 3.57 -10.16
CA PHE A 115 -3.43 2.23 -9.93
C PHE A 115 -2.97 1.51 -11.21
N GLY A 116 -3.22 2.11 -12.37
CA GLY A 116 -2.97 1.53 -13.68
C GLY A 116 -1.71 2.07 -14.37
N PRO A 117 -1.51 1.68 -15.64
CA PRO A 117 -0.40 2.16 -16.45
C PRO A 117 -0.61 3.60 -16.93
N GLY A 118 0.42 4.18 -17.55
CA GLY A 118 0.37 5.48 -18.23
C GLY A 118 1.06 6.61 -17.48
N PHE A 119 1.38 6.42 -16.20
CA PHE A 119 2.04 7.43 -15.36
C PHE A 119 3.42 6.95 -14.95
N ARG A 120 4.45 7.54 -15.59
CA ARG A 120 5.84 7.09 -15.42
C ARG A 120 6.26 7.08 -13.95
N ALA A 121 6.02 8.15 -13.19
CA ALA A 121 6.45 8.22 -11.80
C ALA A 121 5.86 7.09 -10.95
N ASN A 122 4.54 6.87 -11.01
CA ASN A 122 3.84 5.77 -10.32
C ASN A 122 4.45 4.41 -10.70
N ALA A 123 4.53 4.14 -12.00
CA ALA A 123 5.03 2.87 -12.51
C ALA A 123 6.48 2.61 -12.09
N THR A 124 7.36 3.60 -12.26
CA THR A 124 8.79 3.42 -12.01
C THR A 124 9.13 3.41 -10.53
N ILE A 125 8.44 4.20 -9.68
CA ILE A 125 8.65 4.16 -8.22
C ILE A 125 8.23 2.81 -7.66
N GLY A 126 7.01 2.34 -8.00
CA GLY A 126 6.53 1.03 -7.57
C GLY A 126 7.45 -0.10 -8.05
N ARG A 127 7.87 -0.05 -9.31
CA ARG A 127 8.78 -1.05 -9.90
C ARG A 127 10.18 -1.00 -9.29
N ALA A 128 10.73 0.18 -9.04
CA ALA A 128 12.02 0.35 -8.38
C ALA A 128 12.00 -0.29 -6.99
N LEU A 129 10.92 -0.07 -6.23
CA LEU A 129 10.74 -0.71 -4.93
C LEU A 129 10.73 -2.23 -5.06
N ARG A 130 9.99 -2.79 -6.03
CA ARG A 130 10.01 -4.23 -6.28
C ARG A 130 11.41 -4.76 -6.61
N LEU A 131 12.15 -4.08 -7.49
CA LEU A 131 13.52 -4.46 -7.83
C LEU A 131 14.46 -4.39 -6.62
N ILE A 132 14.32 -3.38 -5.75
CA ILE A 132 15.07 -3.29 -4.49
C ILE A 132 14.79 -4.51 -3.60
N LEU A 133 13.52 -4.86 -3.41
CA LEU A 133 13.11 -6.01 -2.61
C LEU A 133 13.62 -7.33 -3.20
N MET A 134 13.62 -7.48 -4.53
CA MET A 134 14.18 -8.66 -5.19
C MET A 134 15.71 -8.71 -5.11
N ASN A 135 16.40 -7.67 -5.59
CA ASN A 135 17.85 -7.71 -5.79
C ASN A 135 18.64 -7.52 -4.49
N VAL A 136 18.12 -6.71 -3.57
CA VAL A 136 18.75 -6.46 -2.27
C VAL A 136 18.15 -7.35 -1.19
N GLY A 137 16.82 -7.33 -1.04
CA GLY A 137 16.13 -8.14 -0.02
C GLY A 137 16.13 -9.64 -0.32
N GLY A 138 16.16 -10.00 -1.60
CA GLY A 138 16.10 -11.39 -2.05
C GLY A 138 14.69 -11.94 -2.22
N ALA A 139 13.64 -11.12 -2.27
CA ALA A 139 12.27 -11.58 -2.45
C ALA A 139 11.93 -12.04 -3.89
N TRP A 140 12.65 -13.04 -4.37
CA TRP A 140 12.35 -13.70 -5.64
C TRP A 140 11.15 -14.66 -5.47
N PRO A 141 10.15 -14.60 -6.38
CA PRO A 141 9.01 -15.50 -6.37
C PRO A 141 9.44 -16.98 -6.31
N GLY A 142 8.82 -17.75 -5.41
CA GLY A 142 9.07 -19.19 -5.23
C GLY A 142 10.38 -19.55 -4.53
N ARG A 143 11.21 -18.56 -4.13
CA ARG A 143 12.44 -18.79 -3.35
C ARG A 143 12.33 -18.22 -1.95
N HIS A 144 11.93 -16.94 -1.88
CA HIS A 144 11.77 -16.22 -0.61
C HIS A 144 10.50 -15.36 -0.61
N ASP A 145 10.02 -14.90 -1.77
CA ASP A 145 8.65 -14.44 -1.91
C ASP A 145 7.76 -15.66 -2.09
N MET A 146 6.95 -15.95 -1.07
CA MET A 146 6.17 -17.18 -0.98
C MET A 146 4.72 -17.02 -1.42
N ALA A 147 4.35 -15.87 -2.02
CA ALA A 147 2.98 -15.64 -2.43
C ALA A 147 2.46 -16.77 -3.32
N THR A 148 1.28 -17.32 -2.98
CA THR A 148 0.73 -18.51 -3.65
C THR A 148 0.39 -18.23 -5.11
N GLN A 149 -0.17 -17.05 -5.41
CA GLN A 149 -0.44 -16.58 -6.77
C GLN A 149 0.32 -15.29 -7.12
N GLY A 150 0.70 -14.50 -6.11
CA GLY A 150 1.20 -13.14 -6.31
C GLY A 150 0.09 -12.17 -6.74
N SER A 151 0.46 -10.98 -7.21
CA SER A 151 -0.50 -9.98 -7.70
C SER A 151 0.11 -9.02 -8.73
N PRO A 152 -0.69 -8.39 -9.60
CA PRO A 152 -0.23 -7.31 -10.46
C PRO A 152 0.39 -6.13 -9.69
N ALA A 153 -0.10 -5.87 -8.46
CA ALA A 153 0.46 -4.85 -7.57
C ALA A 153 1.94 -5.10 -7.24
N LYS A 154 2.43 -6.34 -7.30
CA LYS A 154 3.86 -6.64 -7.10
C LYS A 154 4.76 -6.09 -8.22
N PHE A 155 4.24 -5.67 -9.37
CA PHE A 155 5.05 -5.03 -10.42
C PHE A 155 5.20 -3.53 -10.23
N ALA A 156 4.12 -2.84 -9.87
CA ALA A 156 4.12 -1.42 -9.56
C ALA A 156 2.92 -1.08 -8.65
N TYR A 157 3.19 -0.45 -7.50
CA TYR A 157 2.14 -0.04 -6.57
C TYR A 157 2.49 1.29 -5.89
N CYS A 158 2.25 2.38 -6.60
CA CYS A 158 2.53 3.74 -6.13
C CYS A 158 1.46 4.70 -6.63
N ILE A 159 0.92 5.52 -5.73
CA ILE A 159 -0.06 6.57 -6.03
C ILE A 159 0.24 7.84 -5.24
N ALA A 160 -0.44 8.92 -5.59
CA ALA A 160 -0.58 10.09 -4.75
C ALA A 160 -2.04 10.29 -4.35
N GLU A 161 -2.27 11.16 -3.37
CA GLU A 161 -3.62 11.62 -3.02
C GLU A 161 -4.08 12.74 -3.97
N ARG A 162 -5.36 12.71 -4.33
CA ARG A 162 -6.01 13.72 -5.17
C ARG A 162 -6.55 14.86 -4.31
N VAL A 163 -5.63 15.67 -3.82
CA VAL A 163 -5.90 16.77 -2.87
C VAL A 163 -6.86 17.82 -3.45
N ASP A 164 -6.77 18.10 -4.75
CA ASP A 164 -7.63 19.05 -5.47
C ASP A 164 -9.10 18.66 -5.51
N ALA A 165 -9.40 17.36 -5.36
CA ALA A 165 -10.76 16.81 -5.39
C ALA A 165 -11.18 16.21 -4.05
N SER A 166 -10.35 16.31 -3.01
CA SER A 166 -10.65 15.81 -1.68
C SER A 166 -11.47 16.85 -0.89
N PRO A 167 -12.70 16.54 -0.47
CA PRO A 167 -13.52 17.48 0.31
C PRO A 167 -12.99 17.67 1.74
N TRP A 168 -12.09 16.80 2.21
CA TRP A 168 -11.50 16.86 3.55
C TRP A 168 -10.05 17.38 3.55
N GLY A 169 -9.57 17.88 2.41
CA GLY A 169 -8.17 18.24 2.23
C GLY A 169 -7.23 17.01 2.23
N PRO A 170 -5.92 17.21 2.33
CA PRO A 170 -4.96 16.11 2.28
C PRO A 170 -5.01 15.24 3.56
N TRP A 171 -4.62 13.98 3.46
CA TRP A 171 -4.31 13.12 4.60
C TRP A 171 -3.04 13.61 5.30
N ARG A 172 -2.05 14.05 4.52
CA ARG A 172 -0.82 14.70 5.02
C ARG A 172 -0.49 15.92 4.16
N ALA A 173 -0.28 17.05 4.82
CA ALA A 173 0.02 18.31 4.15
C ALA A 173 1.51 18.41 3.78
N GLU A 174 2.37 17.77 4.57
CA GLU A 174 3.81 17.73 4.41
C GLU A 174 4.25 16.73 3.34
N ASP A 175 5.43 16.99 2.75
CA ASP A 175 6.09 16.06 1.84
C ASP A 175 6.48 14.78 2.61
N ALA A 176 5.80 13.68 2.33
CA ALA A 176 5.97 12.43 3.04
C ALA A 176 5.62 11.23 2.15
N VAL A 177 5.96 10.04 2.64
CA VAL A 177 5.52 8.76 2.07
C VAL A 177 4.85 7.95 3.17
N THR A 178 3.70 7.35 2.87
CA THR A 178 3.17 6.22 3.64
C THR A 178 3.40 4.94 2.85
N VAL A 179 3.94 3.91 3.49
CA VAL A 179 3.96 2.56 2.94
C VAL A 179 2.91 1.71 3.64
N PHE A 180 2.04 1.07 2.85
CA PHE A 180 0.95 0.21 3.31
C PHE A 180 1.11 -1.19 2.69
N GLY A 181 1.13 -2.24 3.51
CA GLY A 181 1.23 -3.61 3.01
C GLY A 181 -0.13 -4.11 2.53
N GLY A 182 -0.54 -3.73 1.32
CA GLY A 182 -1.89 -3.95 0.80
C GLY A 182 -2.01 -5.00 -0.29
N GLU A 183 -3.18 -5.63 -0.38
CA GLU A 183 -3.64 -6.37 -1.56
C GLU A 183 -3.87 -5.43 -2.76
N PRO A 184 -4.08 -5.95 -3.98
CA PRO A 184 -4.68 -5.16 -5.05
C PRO A 184 -6.02 -4.52 -4.63
N PRO A 185 -6.38 -3.34 -5.16
CA PRO A 185 -7.63 -2.69 -4.82
C PRO A 185 -8.85 -3.52 -5.26
N HIS A 186 -9.78 -3.72 -4.33
CA HIS A 186 -11.11 -4.26 -4.60
C HIS A 186 -12.05 -3.11 -4.98
N ASN A 187 -12.61 -3.18 -6.19
CA ASN A 187 -13.50 -2.14 -6.70
C ASN A 187 -14.83 -2.11 -5.93
N VAL A 188 -15.18 -0.92 -5.45
CA VAL A 188 -16.51 -0.56 -4.93
C VAL A 188 -17.29 0.06 -6.07
N ASN A 189 -18.41 -0.54 -6.44
CA ASN A 189 -19.27 -0.10 -7.54
C ASN A 189 -20.62 0.40 -7.00
N ASP A 190 -20.88 1.70 -7.05
CA ASP A 190 -22.17 2.24 -6.61
C ASP A 190 -22.60 3.44 -7.45
N HIS A 191 -23.35 3.17 -8.52
CA HIS A 191 -23.84 4.24 -9.40
C HIS A 191 -25.13 4.91 -8.90
N VAL A 192 -25.81 4.30 -7.94
CA VAL A 192 -27.21 4.63 -7.61
C VAL A 192 -27.29 5.50 -6.37
N SER A 193 -26.47 5.26 -5.36
CA SER A 193 -26.54 6.03 -4.12
C SER A 193 -26.26 7.50 -4.37
N THR A 194 -27.02 8.31 -3.64
CA THR A 194 -26.98 9.78 -3.64
C THR A 194 -26.83 10.33 -2.22
N THR A 195 -26.51 9.45 -1.26
CA THR A 195 -26.32 9.78 0.16
C THR A 195 -25.06 9.08 0.68
N ALA A 196 -24.46 9.62 1.74
CA ALA A 196 -23.36 9.01 2.46
C ALA A 196 -23.72 7.61 2.96
N ALA A 197 -24.92 7.45 3.54
CA ALA A 197 -25.36 6.16 4.09
C ALA A 197 -25.39 5.06 3.02
N GLY A 198 -25.92 5.35 1.84
CA GLY A 198 -25.95 4.39 0.72
C GLY A 198 -24.55 4.00 0.26
N ILE A 199 -23.69 4.99 -0.01
CA ILE A 199 -22.32 4.75 -0.49
C ILE A 199 -21.51 3.98 0.56
N LEU A 200 -21.57 4.42 1.82
CA LEU A 200 -20.80 3.82 2.91
C LEU A 200 -21.28 2.41 3.25
N ALA A 201 -22.56 2.09 3.03
CA ALA A 201 -23.04 0.72 3.13
C ALA A 201 -22.37 -0.20 2.08
N THR A 202 -22.26 0.25 0.82
CA THR A 202 -21.56 -0.52 -0.22
C THR A 202 -20.06 -0.61 0.03
N VAL A 203 -19.43 0.45 0.56
CA VAL A 203 -18.03 0.43 0.97
C VAL A 203 -17.80 -0.56 2.11
N ALA A 204 -18.66 -0.56 3.15
CA ALA A 204 -18.55 -1.46 4.29
C ALA A 204 -18.75 -2.92 3.90
N ASP A 205 -19.71 -3.20 3.00
CA ASP A 205 -19.94 -4.53 2.43
C ASP A 205 -18.72 -5.03 1.64
N THR A 206 -18.16 -4.18 0.77
CA THR A 206 -16.95 -4.53 0.00
C THR A 206 -15.72 -4.72 0.89
N ALA A 207 -15.65 -3.99 2.01
CA ALA A 207 -14.52 -4.03 2.93
C ALA A 207 -14.46 -5.30 3.77
N VAL A 208 -15.50 -6.14 3.74
CA VAL A 208 -15.55 -7.35 4.56
C VAL A 208 -15.98 -8.57 3.74
N SER A 209 -15.23 -9.66 3.90
CA SER A 209 -15.63 -10.97 3.39
C SER A 209 -14.94 -12.06 4.21
N LEU A 210 -15.55 -13.24 4.31
CA LEU A 210 -14.99 -14.36 5.08
C LEU A 210 -13.58 -14.77 4.59
N GLY A 211 -13.33 -14.60 3.29
CA GLY A 211 -12.06 -14.92 2.66
C GLY A 211 -11.03 -13.80 2.69
N SER A 212 -11.35 -12.63 3.24
CA SER A 212 -10.37 -11.55 3.41
C SER A 212 -9.32 -11.95 4.44
N ASN A 213 -8.09 -11.46 4.25
CA ASN A 213 -7.05 -11.61 5.26
C ASN A 213 -7.33 -10.73 6.50
N VAL A 214 -7.92 -9.56 6.31
CA VAL A 214 -8.21 -8.57 7.36
C VAL A 214 -9.13 -9.18 8.42
N GLY A 215 -8.84 -8.91 9.70
CA GLY A 215 -9.65 -9.35 10.85
C GLY A 215 -9.14 -10.62 11.55
N TRP A 216 -8.35 -11.47 10.88
CA TRP A 216 -7.84 -12.71 11.49
C TRP A 216 -6.71 -12.49 12.50
N PHE A 217 -5.80 -11.55 12.24
CA PHE A 217 -4.83 -11.06 13.22
C PHE A 217 -5.18 -9.61 13.56
N LEU A 218 -6.11 -9.46 14.51
CA LEU A 218 -6.87 -8.21 14.66
C LEU A 218 -5.97 -7.02 15.05
N ALA A 219 -5.01 -7.22 15.95
CA ALA A 219 -4.15 -6.14 16.45
C ALA A 219 -3.32 -5.44 15.36
N GLN A 220 -3.07 -6.13 14.24
CA GLN A 220 -2.28 -5.65 13.12
C GLN A 220 -3.13 -5.47 11.84
N SER A 221 -4.45 -5.67 11.92
CA SER A 221 -5.38 -5.48 10.80
C SER A 221 -5.64 -3.99 10.55
N GLN A 222 -5.57 -3.59 9.27
CA GLN A 222 -5.85 -2.24 8.79
C GLN A 222 -6.59 -2.31 7.46
N LEU A 223 -7.36 -1.27 7.16
CA LEU A 223 -8.09 -1.12 5.90
C LEU A 223 -7.74 0.22 5.28
N LEU A 224 -7.47 0.26 3.99
CA LEU A 224 -7.32 1.51 3.25
C LEU A 224 -8.50 1.68 2.29
N LEU A 225 -9.21 2.79 2.43
CA LEU A 225 -10.27 3.24 1.54
C LEU A 225 -9.72 4.30 0.61
N VAL A 226 -9.84 4.06 -0.69
CA VAL A 226 -9.48 5.00 -1.75
C VAL A 226 -10.77 5.42 -2.44
N LEU A 227 -11.34 6.54 -1.98
CA LEU A 227 -12.60 7.04 -2.47
C LEU A 227 -12.41 7.76 -3.80
N GLY A 228 -13.29 7.46 -4.76
CA GLY A 228 -13.43 8.26 -5.97
C GLY A 228 -13.97 9.65 -5.63
N PRO A 229 -13.62 10.69 -6.41
CA PRO A 229 -14.04 12.07 -6.16
C PRO A 229 -15.55 12.24 -5.99
N GLU A 230 -16.37 11.56 -6.79
CA GLU A 230 -17.84 11.68 -6.75
C GLU A 230 -18.43 11.07 -5.48
N HIS A 231 -17.91 9.91 -5.05
CA HIS A 231 -18.31 9.31 -3.77
C HIS A 231 -17.89 10.19 -2.60
N ALA A 232 -16.64 10.66 -2.59
CA ALA A 232 -16.14 11.54 -1.54
C ALA A 232 -16.98 12.83 -1.44
N ALA A 233 -17.29 13.47 -2.57
CA ALA A 233 -18.11 14.68 -2.62
C ALA A 233 -19.53 14.43 -2.10
N THR A 234 -20.17 13.33 -2.50
CA THR A 234 -21.52 12.97 -2.02
C THR A 234 -21.52 12.72 -0.51
N ILE A 235 -20.52 11.98 -0.01
CA ILE A 235 -20.39 11.70 1.42
C ILE A 235 -20.20 13.00 2.21
N ALA A 236 -19.32 13.90 1.75
CA ALA A 236 -19.06 15.17 2.43
C ALA A 236 -20.25 16.14 2.35
N ALA A 237 -21.05 16.09 1.27
CA ALA A 237 -22.27 16.90 1.13
C ALA A 237 -23.32 16.57 2.20
N ASP A 238 -23.36 15.32 2.66
CA ASP A 238 -24.18 14.86 3.80
C ASP A 238 -23.56 15.21 5.17
N GLY A 239 -22.45 15.95 5.19
CA GLY A 239 -21.82 16.47 6.41
C GLY A 239 -20.82 15.53 7.08
N PHE A 240 -20.48 14.38 6.46
CA PHE A 240 -19.49 13.46 7.02
C PHE A 240 -18.09 14.04 6.94
N THR A 241 -17.37 14.00 8.07
CA THR A 241 -15.92 14.23 8.09
C THR A 241 -15.16 12.96 7.70
N ARG A 242 -13.86 13.08 7.41
CA ARG A 242 -12.98 11.90 7.22
C ARG A 242 -13.08 10.93 8.42
N ALA A 243 -13.11 11.46 9.65
CA ALA A 243 -13.23 10.66 10.87
C ALA A 243 -14.58 9.93 10.96
N ASP A 244 -15.66 10.51 10.45
CA ASP A 244 -16.97 9.86 10.42
C ASP A 244 -17.02 8.72 9.41
N VAL A 245 -16.33 8.86 8.26
CA VAL A 245 -16.16 7.75 7.31
C VAL A 245 -15.40 6.60 7.95
N GLN A 246 -14.27 6.90 8.62
CA GLN A 246 -13.46 5.92 9.34
C GLN A 246 -14.28 5.18 10.39
N ARG A 247 -15.03 5.92 11.22
CA ARG A 247 -15.92 5.38 12.25
C ARG A 247 -17.05 4.55 11.65
N HIS A 248 -17.71 5.04 10.61
CA HIS A 248 -18.83 4.35 9.99
C HIS A 248 -18.40 3.00 9.42
N VAL A 249 -17.31 2.96 8.64
CA VAL A 249 -16.77 1.71 8.10
C VAL A 249 -16.26 0.82 9.23
N PHE A 250 -15.58 1.40 10.23
CA PHE A 250 -15.22 0.68 11.43
C PHE A 250 -16.44 0.12 12.14
N GLU A 251 -17.64 0.68 12.13
CA GLU A 251 -18.81 0.13 12.83
C GLU A 251 -19.57 -0.91 12.01
N HIS A 252 -19.61 -0.72 10.69
CA HIS A 252 -20.52 -1.46 9.79
C HIS A 252 -19.84 -2.55 8.97
N ALA A 253 -18.53 -2.48 8.72
CA ALA A 253 -17.78 -3.57 8.08
C ALA A 253 -17.62 -4.73 9.08
N ARG A 254 -18.59 -5.65 9.07
CA ARG A 254 -18.76 -6.69 10.10
C ARG A 254 -19.20 -8.01 9.50
N LEU A 255 -18.78 -9.11 10.14
CA LEU A 255 -19.36 -10.43 9.93
C LEU A 255 -19.88 -10.99 11.25
N PRO A 256 -21.02 -11.69 11.24
CA PRO A 256 -21.49 -12.36 12.44
C PRO A 256 -20.54 -13.53 12.77
N LEU A 257 -20.39 -13.82 14.07
CA LEU A 257 -19.53 -14.89 14.57
C LEU A 257 -19.83 -16.24 13.88
N ARG A 258 -21.11 -16.56 13.63
CA ARG A 258 -21.52 -17.77 12.90
C ARG A 258 -20.90 -17.90 11.52
N THR A 259 -20.69 -16.79 10.81
CA THR A 259 -20.06 -16.80 9.49
C THR A 259 -18.55 -17.02 9.60
N LEU A 260 -17.89 -16.36 10.56
CA LEU A 260 -16.45 -16.52 10.78
C LEU A 260 -16.08 -17.96 11.15
N LYS A 261 -16.94 -18.67 11.88
CA LYS A 261 -16.78 -20.11 12.19
C LYS A 261 -16.77 -21.03 10.96
N LEU A 262 -17.23 -20.57 9.80
CA LEU A 262 -17.36 -21.41 8.59
C LEU A 262 -16.07 -21.52 7.77
N GLY A 263 -15.05 -20.69 8.02
CA GLY A 263 -13.84 -20.71 7.19
C GLY A 263 -12.81 -19.63 7.51
N GLY A 264 -12.05 -19.25 6.49
CA GLY A 264 -10.91 -18.35 6.62
C GLY A 264 -9.84 -18.93 7.55
N MET A 265 -9.38 -18.14 8.52
CA MET A 265 -8.37 -18.56 9.50
C MET A 265 -8.98 -18.91 10.87
N TRP A 266 -10.24 -19.35 10.91
CA TRP A 266 -10.84 -19.82 12.15
C TRP A 266 -10.05 -20.99 12.75
N GLY A 267 -9.75 -20.90 14.05
CA GLY A 267 -8.84 -21.77 14.79
C GLY A 267 -7.36 -21.30 14.79
N MET A 268 -7.00 -20.32 13.95
CA MET A 268 -5.63 -19.78 13.84
C MET A 268 -5.54 -18.28 14.15
N GLN A 269 -6.66 -17.63 14.50
CA GLN A 269 -6.72 -16.20 14.73
C GLN A 269 -5.91 -15.72 15.95
N ASP A 270 -5.41 -14.50 15.88
CA ASP A 270 -4.89 -13.74 17.03
C ASP A 270 -5.92 -12.67 17.39
N TRP A 271 -6.84 -13.07 18.27
CA TRP A 271 -7.91 -12.22 18.75
C TRP A 271 -7.69 -11.83 20.21
N PRO A 272 -7.96 -10.56 20.58
CA PRO A 272 -7.91 -10.14 21.97
C PRO A 272 -8.91 -10.94 22.80
N ALA A 273 -8.62 -11.11 24.09
CA ALA A 273 -9.39 -11.96 25.00
C ALA A 273 -10.90 -11.68 24.99
N TRP A 274 -11.30 -10.40 24.86
CA TRP A 274 -12.70 -10.00 24.80
C TRP A 274 -13.42 -10.54 23.54
N LEU A 275 -12.73 -10.57 22.39
CA LEU A 275 -13.30 -11.06 21.13
C LEU A 275 -13.38 -12.59 21.14
N SER A 276 -12.34 -13.24 21.67
CA SER A 276 -12.31 -14.69 21.91
C SER A 276 -13.34 -15.17 22.94
N ALA A 277 -13.86 -14.27 23.78
CA ALA A 277 -14.90 -14.56 24.76
C ALA A 277 -16.33 -14.44 24.20
N VAL A 278 -16.52 -13.91 22.99
CA VAL A 278 -17.84 -13.80 22.37
C VAL A 278 -18.42 -15.19 22.10
N ARG A 279 -19.69 -15.41 22.47
CA ARG A 279 -20.41 -16.69 22.30
C ARG A 279 -21.67 -16.57 21.47
N ASP A 280 -22.25 -15.38 21.38
CA ASP A 280 -23.41 -15.10 20.55
C ASP A 280 -23.03 -15.20 19.07
N ASP A 281 -23.69 -16.10 18.36
CA ASP A 281 -23.43 -16.41 16.96
C ASP A 281 -23.85 -15.29 16.01
N ASP A 282 -24.76 -14.41 16.44
CA ASP A 282 -25.19 -13.25 15.67
C ASP A 282 -24.41 -11.97 16.04
N ALA A 283 -23.46 -12.06 16.99
CA ALA A 283 -22.58 -10.94 17.32
C ALA A 283 -21.72 -10.54 16.11
N LEU A 284 -21.81 -9.27 15.74
CA LEU A 284 -21.10 -8.68 14.62
C LEU A 284 -19.67 -8.29 15.02
N LEU A 285 -18.67 -8.98 14.45
CA LEU A 285 -17.28 -8.82 14.87
C LEU A 285 -16.49 -7.85 13.96
N PRO A 286 -15.67 -6.97 14.55
CA PRO A 286 -14.88 -6.00 13.79
C PRO A 286 -13.77 -6.65 12.98
N GLN A 287 -13.39 -5.98 11.90
CA GLN A 287 -12.31 -6.39 11.00
C GLN A 287 -10.98 -5.70 11.32
N VAL A 288 -11.02 -4.55 11.99
CA VAL A 288 -9.84 -3.79 12.44
C VAL A 288 -10.02 -3.41 13.91
N PRO A 289 -8.96 -3.12 14.68
CA PRO A 289 -9.07 -2.96 16.13
C PRO A 289 -9.65 -1.60 16.55
N SER A 290 -9.56 -0.58 15.69
CA SER A 290 -10.08 0.76 15.96
C SER A 290 -10.47 1.49 14.67
N PRO A 291 -11.27 2.58 14.74
CA PRO A 291 -11.53 3.43 13.58
C PRO A 291 -10.25 4.07 13.00
N ASP A 292 -9.20 4.26 13.81
CA ASP A 292 -7.92 4.82 13.34
C ASP A 292 -7.14 3.85 12.44
N ASP A 293 -7.54 2.57 12.41
CA ASP A 293 -7.00 1.54 11.51
C ASP A 293 -7.75 1.45 10.18
N VAL A 294 -8.77 2.30 9.98
CA VAL A 294 -9.37 2.57 8.68
C VAL A 294 -8.74 3.83 8.13
N PHE A 295 -7.98 3.76 7.05
CA PHE A 295 -7.42 4.91 6.36
C PHE A 295 -8.34 5.35 5.23
N VAL A 296 -8.47 6.66 5.02
CA VAL A 296 -9.34 7.24 3.99
C VAL A 296 -8.59 8.31 3.23
N LEU A 297 -8.45 8.11 1.92
CA LEU A 297 -7.92 9.12 1.00
C LEU A 297 -8.77 9.18 -0.26
N VAL A 298 -8.63 10.29 -1.00
CA VAL A 298 -9.29 10.45 -2.30
C VAL A 298 -8.27 10.26 -3.41
N ALA A 299 -8.58 9.40 -4.38
CA ALA A 299 -7.81 9.25 -5.63
C ALA A 299 -8.72 8.66 -6.72
N GLY A 300 -8.28 8.74 -7.97
CA GLY A 300 -9.05 8.25 -9.11
C GLY A 300 -9.63 9.37 -9.97
N GLY A 301 -10.29 8.95 -11.04
CA GLY A 301 -10.91 9.83 -12.04
C GLY A 301 -12.40 10.08 -11.78
N PRO A 302 -13.08 10.79 -12.70
CA PRO A 302 -14.53 10.83 -12.74
C PRO A 302 -15.16 9.43 -12.81
N GLY A 303 -16.36 9.30 -12.27
CA GLY A 303 -17.11 8.05 -12.19
C GLY A 303 -17.40 7.61 -10.75
N LYS A 304 -18.49 6.87 -10.57
CA LYS A 304 -18.96 6.34 -9.28
C LYS A 304 -18.32 5.01 -8.90
N HIS A 305 -16.99 5.03 -8.81
CA HIS A 305 -16.17 3.93 -8.36
C HIS A 305 -15.29 4.36 -7.19
N SER A 306 -15.01 3.43 -6.28
CA SER A 306 -14.02 3.58 -5.21
C SER A 306 -13.27 2.27 -5.03
N ALA A 307 -12.33 2.20 -4.10
CA ALA A 307 -11.63 0.96 -3.80
C ALA A 307 -11.44 0.74 -2.31
N VAL A 308 -11.47 -0.53 -1.92
CA VAL A 308 -10.97 -1.02 -0.63
C VAL A 308 -9.67 -1.78 -0.86
N VAL A 309 -8.67 -1.51 -0.04
CA VAL A 309 -7.37 -2.16 -0.06
C VAL A 309 -7.15 -2.83 1.31
N PRO A 310 -7.44 -4.14 1.42
CA PRO A 310 -7.14 -4.93 2.61
C PRO A 310 -5.63 -4.94 2.90
N ASN A 311 -5.24 -4.88 4.18
CA ASN A 311 -3.84 -5.07 4.55
C ASN A 311 -3.47 -6.54 4.71
N CYS A 312 -2.16 -6.78 4.69
CA CYS A 312 -1.57 -8.00 5.20
C CYS A 312 -1.55 -7.92 6.72
N THR A 313 -2.33 -8.76 7.38
CA THR A 313 -2.70 -8.66 8.80
C THR A 313 -1.58 -8.80 9.82
N PHE A 314 -0.33 -8.84 9.40
CA PHE A 314 0.84 -8.75 10.27
C PHE A 314 1.79 -7.61 9.92
N SER A 315 1.28 -6.56 9.27
CA SER A 315 2.01 -5.36 8.87
C SER A 315 1.16 -4.12 9.15
N ARG A 316 1.77 -3.09 9.73
CA ARG A 316 1.12 -1.79 9.94
C ARG A 316 1.72 -0.74 9.03
N ALA A 317 0.88 0.17 8.54
CA ALA A 317 1.30 1.28 7.70
C ALA A 317 2.27 2.20 8.43
N VAL A 318 3.32 2.63 7.73
CA VAL A 318 4.35 3.49 8.28
C VAL A 318 4.52 4.71 7.39
N SER A 319 4.50 5.89 8.00
CA SER A 319 4.78 7.15 7.33
C SER A 319 6.18 7.67 7.66
N ARG A 320 6.87 8.23 6.66
CA ARG A 320 8.14 8.95 6.83
C ARG A 320 8.09 10.28 6.10
N PRO A 321 8.57 11.38 6.70
CA PRO A 321 8.75 12.64 5.98
C PRO A 321 9.83 12.45 4.90
N LEU A 322 9.73 13.22 3.82
CA LEU A 322 10.82 13.30 2.86
C LEU A 322 11.95 14.17 3.42
N ALA A 323 13.16 13.62 3.40
CA ALA A 323 14.38 14.36 3.68
C ALA A 323 15.32 14.24 2.47
N PRO A 324 16.23 15.21 2.28
CA PRO A 324 17.34 15.01 1.35
C PRO A 324 18.08 13.71 1.71
N PRO A 325 18.53 12.91 0.72
CA PRO A 325 19.25 11.66 0.97
C PRO A 325 20.66 11.85 1.59
N GLY A 326 21.04 13.09 1.90
CA GLY A 326 22.30 13.48 2.55
C GLY A 326 22.31 13.35 4.06
#